data_AF-A0A0N4VAQ1-F1
#
_entry.id   AF-A0A0N4VAQ1-F1
#
_cell.length_a   1.000
_cell.length_b   1.000
_cell.length_c   1.000
_cell.angle_alpha   90.00
_cell.angle_beta   90.00
_cell.angle_gamma   90.00
#
_symmetry.space_group_name_H-M   'P 1'
#
loop_
_entity.id
_entity.type
_entity.pdbx_description
1 polymer ?
#
loop_
_entity_poly.entity_id
_entity_poly.type
_entity_poly.pdbx_seq_one_letter_code
_entity_poly.pdbx_strand_id
1 'polypeptide(L)'
;MNESPRPFGIFGDAYTNVNEPLAMASKYWHLLHLSYAETDAKFATADAQEMYPTFFRIVPGDQNLNNARGRFISRFHWKKVGTLKQSDDPKYALVS
;
A
#
# COMPACT_ATOMS: atom_id res chain seq x y z
N MET A 1 40.66 -3.77 -6.99
CA MET A 1 39.56 -4.22 -7.84
C MET A 1 38.39 -3.31 -7.55
N ASN A 2 37.91 -2.57 -8.56
CA ASN A 2 36.69 -1.75 -8.42
C ASN A 2 35.49 -2.71 -8.38
N GLU A 3 35.08 -3.12 -7.19
CA GLU A 3 33.78 -3.75 -7.04
C GLU A 3 32.71 -2.65 -7.09
N SER A 4 31.89 -2.67 -8.15
CA SER A 4 30.73 -1.79 -8.22
C SER A 4 29.83 -2.04 -7.00
N PRO A 5 29.34 -0.99 -6.32
CA PRO A 5 28.53 -1.16 -5.12
C PRO A 5 27.28 -1.98 -5.43
N ARG A 6 27.02 -3.01 -4.61
CA ARG A 6 25.83 -3.86 -4.72
C ARG A 6 24.68 -3.19 -3.93
N PRO A 7 23.56 -2.82 -4.57
CA PRO A 7 22.42 -2.26 -3.85
C PRO A 7 21.87 -3.28 -2.85
N PHE A 8 21.51 -2.83 -1.65
CA PHE A 8 20.87 -3.67 -0.62
C PHE A 8 19.38 -3.33 -0.44
N GLY A 9 18.92 -2.24 -1.05
CA GLY A 9 17.52 -1.83 -0.97
C GLY A 9 17.14 -0.72 -1.95
N ILE A 10 15.82 -0.55 -2.04
CA ILE A 10 15.12 0.46 -2.81
C ILE A 10 14.36 1.31 -1.80
N PHE A 11 14.63 2.60 -1.78
CA PHE A 11 13.87 3.57 -0.98
C PHE A 11 13.14 4.50 -1.93
N GLY A 12 11.83 4.59 -1.80
CA GLY A 12 11.05 5.49 -2.63
C GLY A 12 9.68 4.99 -3.03
N ASP A 13 9.18 5.66 -4.06
CA ASP A 13 7.92 5.42 -4.77
C ASP A 13 6.63 5.61 -3.95
N ALA A 14 5.61 6.09 -4.65
CA ALA A 14 4.34 6.54 -4.09
C ALA A 14 3.14 5.82 -4.72
N TYR A 15 3.28 5.27 -5.93
CA TYR A 15 2.15 4.74 -6.66
C TYR A 15 2.08 3.22 -6.61
N THR A 16 0.91 2.70 -6.23
CA THR A 16 0.64 1.26 -6.08
C THR A 16 0.95 0.45 -7.34
N ASN A 17 0.64 0.97 -8.52
CA ASN A 17 0.89 0.30 -9.80
C ASN A 17 2.38 0.16 -10.14
N VAL A 18 3.26 0.94 -9.52
CA VAL A 18 4.71 0.83 -9.65
C VAL A 18 5.28 0.00 -8.50
N ASN A 19 4.82 0.23 -7.27
CA ASN A 19 5.24 -0.51 -6.09
C ASN A 19 4.95 -2.01 -6.19
N GLU A 20 3.78 -2.41 -6.70
CA GLU A 20 3.38 -3.81 -6.77
C GLU A 20 4.35 -4.69 -7.57
N PRO A 21 4.67 -4.40 -8.85
CA PRO A 21 5.64 -5.19 -9.59
C PRO A 21 7.05 -5.11 -8.99
N LEU A 22 7.48 -3.96 -8.46
CA LEU A 22 8.77 -3.83 -7.78
C LEU A 22 8.85 -4.69 -6.51
N ALA A 23 7.80 -4.68 -5.69
CA ALA A 23 7.72 -5.47 -4.46
C ALA A 23 7.70 -6.97 -4.75
N MET A 24 7.00 -7.42 -5.81
CA MET A 24 7.06 -8.81 -6.25
C MET A 24 8.46 -9.22 -6.72
N ALA A 25 9.15 -8.32 -7.43
CA ALA A 25 10.49 -8.57 -7.96
C ALA A 25 11.56 -8.55 -6.86
N SER A 26 11.47 -7.64 -5.89
CA SER A 26 12.52 -7.34 -4.91
C SER A 26 13.05 -8.56 -4.15
N LYS A 27 12.20 -9.55 -3.90
CA LYS A 27 12.58 -10.81 -3.25
C LYS A 27 13.60 -11.64 -4.03
N TYR A 28 13.58 -11.58 -5.37
CA TYR A 28 14.51 -12.34 -6.22
C TYR A 28 15.93 -11.75 -6.24
N TRP A 29 16.05 -10.45 -5.95
CA TRP A 29 17.34 -9.76 -5.84
C TRP A 29 17.81 -9.55 -4.39
N HIS A 30 17.06 -10.06 -3.40
CA HIS A 30 17.33 -9.86 -1.98
C HIS A 30 17.42 -8.37 -1.60
N LEU A 31 16.52 -7.55 -2.17
CA LEU A 31 16.44 -6.12 -1.91
C LEU A 31 15.36 -5.81 -0.88
N LEU A 32 15.70 -4.99 0.11
CA LEU A 32 14.72 -4.33 0.98
C LEU A 32 14.00 -3.24 0.17
N HIS A 33 12.67 -3.27 0.09
CA HIS A 33 11.89 -2.22 -0.56
C HIS A 33 11.13 -1.41 0.50
N LEU A 34 11.42 -0.12 0.62
CA LEU A 34 10.82 0.78 1.61
C LEU A 34 10.11 1.97 0.92
N SER A 35 8.79 2.01 0.99
CA SER A 35 7.98 3.11 0.43
C SER A 35 7.64 4.20 1.45
N TYR A 36 7.63 5.46 0.99
CA TYR A 36 7.25 6.63 1.79
C TYR A 36 5.80 7.07 1.61
N ALA A 37 5.08 6.58 0.60
CA ALA A 37 3.74 7.08 0.27
C ALA A 37 2.73 5.99 -0.14
N GLU A 38 3.11 4.71 -0.10
CA GLU A 38 2.19 3.61 -0.40
C GLU A 38 1.14 3.38 0.71
N THR A 39 -0.13 3.67 0.44
CA THR A 39 -1.22 3.50 1.41
C THR A 39 -2.19 2.36 1.10
N ASP A 40 -2.07 1.67 -0.04
CA ASP A 40 -3.04 0.64 -0.44
C ASP A 40 -3.12 -0.49 0.61
N ALA A 41 -4.33 -0.99 0.81
CA ALA A 41 -4.62 -2.07 1.75
C ALA A 41 -4.04 -3.41 1.29
N LYS A 42 -3.74 -3.61 -0.01
CA LYS A 42 -3.20 -4.85 -0.55
C LYS A 42 -1.87 -5.26 0.09
N PHE A 43 -1.08 -4.28 0.54
CA PHE A 43 0.21 -4.53 1.22
C PHE A 43 0.06 -4.87 2.71
N ALA A 44 -1.17 -4.99 3.23
CA ALA A 44 -1.45 -5.36 4.62
C ALA A 44 -2.41 -6.57 4.75
N THR A 45 -2.60 -7.33 3.67
CA THR A 45 -3.40 -8.56 3.69
C THR A 45 -2.59 -9.74 4.26
N ALA A 46 -3.27 -10.84 4.61
CA ALA A 46 -2.59 -12.06 5.05
C ALA A 46 -1.60 -12.59 4.00
N ASP A 47 -1.99 -12.51 2.72
CA ASP A 47 -1.19 -13.00 1.59
C ASP A 47 -0.05 -12.03 1.23
N ALA A 48 -0.10 -10.77 1.69
CA ALA A 48 0.92 -9.76 1.38
C ALA A 48 2.30 -10.17 1.87
N GLN A 49 2.39 -10.86 3.00
CA GLN A 49 3.66 -11.31 3.56
C GLN A 49 4.34 -12.36 2.67
N GLU A 50 3.57 -13.19 1.98
CA GLU A 50 4.08 -14.19 1.03
C GLU A 50 4.43 -13.55 -0.33
N MET A 51 3.58 -12.65 -0.81
CA MET A 51 3.76 -11.99 -2.11
C MET A 51 4.92 -10.99 -2.10
N TYR A 52 5.02 -10.18 -1.03
CA TYR A 52 5.91 -9.02 -0.89
C TYR A 52 6.78 -9.11 0.37
N PRO A 53 7.55 -10.20 0.59
CA PRO A 53 8.21 -10.49 1.87
C PRO A 53 9.30 -9.48 2.26
N THR A 54 9.81 -8.70 1.30
CA THR A 54 10.84 -7.67 1.54
C THR A 54 10.32 -6.24 1.39
N PHE A 55 9.00 -6.06 1.30
CA PHE A 55 8.35 -4.76 1.18
C PHE A 55 7.92 -4.22 2.54
N PHE A 56 8.22 -2.95 2.79
CA PHE A 56 7.85 -2.20 3.97
C PHE A 56 7.38 -0.79 3.58
N ARG A 57 6.59 -0.18 4.44
CA ARG A 57 6.18 1.23 4.31
C ARG A 57 6.28 1.96 5.63
N ILE A 58 6.59 3.25 5.58
CA ILE A 58 6.64 4.12 6.77
C ILE A 58 5.31 4.84 7.06
N VAL A 59 4.41 4.87 6.09
CA VAL A 59 3.08 5.50 6.23
C VAL A 59 2.02 4.48 6.67
N PRO A 60 1.03 4.88 7.48
CA PRO A 60 -0.14 4.05 7.75
C PRO A 60 -0.91 3.74 6.46
N GLY A 61 -1.46 2.54 6.36
CA GLY A 61 -2.32 2.18 5.24
C GLY A 61 -3.75 2.71 5.38
N ASP A 62 -4.51 2.67 4.29
CA ASP A 62 -5.91 3.09 4.25
C ASP A 62 -6.79 2.32 5.24
N GLN A 63 -6.45 1.05 5.51
CA GLN A 63 -7.14 0.25 6.53
C GLN A 63 -6.99 0.84 7.94
N ASN A 64 -5.85 1.46 8.26
CA ASN A 64 -5.63 2.09 9.56
C ASN A 64 -6.56 3.30 9.76
N LEU A 65 -6.91 4.03 8.69
CA LEU A 65 -7.86 5.14 8.76
C LEU A 65 -9.29 4.67 9.08
N ASN A 66 -9.67 3.46 8.69
CA ASN A 66 -11.01 2.93 8.97
C ASN A 66 -11.26 2.78 10.48
N ASN A 67 -10.24 2.38 11.25
CA ASN A 67 -10.34 2.34 12.70
C ASN A 67 -10.58 3.73 13.30
N ALA A 68 -9.90 4.76 12.78
CA ALA A 68 -10.11 6.14 13.20
C ALA A 68 -11.53 6.63 12.87
N ARG A 69 -12.03 6.35 11.66
CA ARG A 69 -13.41 6.64 11.23
C ARG A 69 -14.44 5.96 12.13
N GLY A 70 -14.24 4.68 12.46
CA GLY A 70 -15.13 3.94 13.34
C GLY A 70 -15.20 4.54 14.75
N ARG A 71 -14.05 4.95 15.30
CA ARG A 71 -13.99 5.65 16.60
C ARG A 71 -14.69 7.00 16.55
N PHE A 72 -14.52 7.75 15.46
CA PHE A 72 -15.17 9.04 15.26
C PHE A 72 -16.71 8.91 15.22
N ILE A 73 -17.24 8.00 14.41
CA ILE A 73 -18.69 7.71 14.33
C ILE A 73 -19.23 7.31 15.71
N SER A 74 -18.50 6.45 16.43
CA SER A 74 -18.89 5.97 17.75
C SER A 74 -18.91 7.10 18.79
N ARG A 75 -17.94 8.02 18.74
CA ARG A 75 -17.82 9.16 19.66
C ARG A 75 -19.03 10.10 19.65
N PHE A 76 -19.73 10.18 18.52
CA PHE A 76 -20.93 11.00 18.32
C PHE A 76 -22.24 10.19 18.27
N HIS A 77 -22.19 8.90 18.60
CA HIS A 77 -23.35 8.01 18.66
C HIS A 77 -24.14 7.89 17.36
N TRP A 78 -23.51 8.09 16.20
CA TRP A 78 -24.17 7.92 14.91
C TRP A 78 -24.47 6.44 14.66
N LYS A 79 -25.74 6.11 14.41
CA LYS A 79 -26.22 4.72 14.22
C LYS A 79 -26.44 4.31 12.76
N LYS A 80 -26.49 5.29 11.84
CA LYS A 80 -26.68 5.07 10.42
C LYS A 80 -25.71 5.95 9.65
N VAL A 81 -24.87 5.32 8.83
CA VAL A 81 -23.90 5.99 7.96
C VAL A 81 -23.98 5.38 6.57
N GLY A 82 -23.75 6.18 5.54
CA GLY A 82 -23.59 5.72 4.16
C GLY A 82 -22.15 5.91 3.72
N THR A 83 -21.64 4.99 2.88
CA THR A 83 -20.31 5.10 2.29
C THR A 83 -20.42 5.21 0.78
N LEU A 84 -19.69 6.16 0.20
CA LEU A 84 -19.50 6.29 -1.24
C LEU A 84 -17.99 6.24 -1.51
N LYS A 85 -17.56 5.36 -2.41
CA LYS A 85 -16.17 5.26 -2.86
C LYS A 85 -16.14 5.40 -4.38
N GLN A 86 -15.21 6.19 -4.90
CA GLN A 86 -14.89 6.19 -6.32
C GLN A 86 -14.22 4.87 -6.70
N SER A 87 -14.61 4.29 -7.84
CA SER A 87 -13.91 3.13 -8.40
C SER A 87 -12.56 3.59 -8.96
N ASP A 88 -11.50 2.91 -8.57
CA ASP A 88 -10.15 3.13 -9.12
C ASP A 88 -9.99 2.44 -10.48
N ASP A 89 -10.98 1.63 -10.88
CA ASP A 89 -11.04 0.97 -12.18
C ASP A 89 -11.69 1.89 -13.24
N PRO A 90 -10.94 2.33 -14.27
CA PRO A 90 -11.44 3.19 -15.33
C PRO A 90 -12.63 2.61 -16.08
N LYS A 91 -12.81 1.28 -16.10
CA LYS A 91 -13.91 0.63 -16.84
C LYS A 91 -15.30 0.93 -16.27
N TYR A 92 -15.35 1.51 -15.06
CA TYR A 92 -16.57 1.95 -14.40
C TYR A 92 -16.64 3.48 -14.24
N ALA A 93 -15.62 4.22 -14.70
CA ALA A 93 -15.73 5.67 -14.85
C ALA A 93 -16.63 5.92 -16.06
N LEU A 94 -17.75 6.63 -15.83
CA LEU A 94 -18.80 6.86 -16.80
C LEU A 94 -18.21 7.33 -18.14
N VAL A 95 -18.36 6.51 -19.18
CA VAL A 95 -18.22 6.94 -20.57
C VAL A 95 -19.41 7.87 -20.83
N SER A 96 -19.18 9.18 -20.77
CA SER A 96 -20.14 10.19 -21.21
C SER A 96 -20.12 10.32 -22.74
#